data_AF-A0A2V9PRY5-F1
#
_entry.id   AF-A0A2V9PRY5-F1
#
_cell.length_a   1.000
_cell.length_b   1.000
_cell.length_c   1.000
_cell.angle_alpha   90.00
_cell.angle_beta   90.00
_cell.angle_gamma   90.00
#
_symmetry.space_group_name_H-M   'P 1'
#
loop_
_entity.id
_entity.type
_entity.pdbx_description
1 polymer ?
#
loop_
_entity_poly.entity_id
_entity_poly.type
_entity_poly.pdbx_seq_one_letter_code
_entity_poly.pdbx_strand_id
1 'polypeptide(L)'
;TWTTGPNVPTAVTGPGSAVYQGKLYLFGGGFPTTLTITQIFDPVANSWSSGPNMNVNRLWFYGGNIDDTSIVAPGGDQTPGIPINDNEQLTGTWAIKAPVPYNARGPFAVSDGTFVYIGGGYDGSTVHTDTLRYDPVANSYTPLAPAPDAHYLSQAVIVNIPCGTPTPTPTATPTPPQIVLTASERRGGGRGTVQVRLSWTGANSPRVDIYRNGDQIARVDNTGTYTDVLTARGFYTYKVCEAHSHNCSNEVTVRGP
;
A
#
# COMPACT_ATOMS: atom_id res chain seq x y z
N THR A 1 33.78 2.40 4.84
CA THR A 1 34.81 3.21 4.15
C THR A 1 34.65 3.00 2.66
N TRP A 2 35.14 3.92 1.83
CA TRP A 2 35.14 3.76 0.37
C TRP A 2 36.54 3.41 -0.12
N THR A 3 36.62 2.57 -1.15
CA THR A 3 37.87 2.19 -1.82
C THR A 3 37.71 2.27 -3.33
N THR A 4 38.75 2.72 -4.03
CA THR A 4 38.75 2.80 -5.49
C THR A 4 38.96 1.42 -6.11
N GLY A 5 38.04 1.02 -7.00
CA GLY A 5 38.16 -0.18 -7.84
C GLY A 5 38.76 0.12 -9.23
N PRO A 6 38.90 -0.88 -10.11
CA PRO A 6 39.35 -0.68 -11.48
C PRO A 6 38.35 0.17 -12.27
N ASN A 7 38.88 1.01 -13.16
CA ASN A 7 38.06 1.83 -14.04
C ASN A 7 37.24 0.97 -15.00
N VAL A 8 35.99 1.38 -15.24
CA VAL A 8 35.17 0.81 -16.31
C VAL A 8 35.87 1.02 -17.67
N PRO A 9 36.00 -0.01 -18.53
CA PRO A 9 36.75 0.10 -19.79
C PRO A 9 36.23 1.18 -20.75
N THR A 10 34.92 1.27 -20.88
CA THR A 10 34.23 2.25 -21.71
C THR A 10 33.29 3.08 -20.84
N ALA A 11 33.62 4.35 -20.65
CA ALA A 11 32.76 5.27 -19.92
C ALA A 11 31.46 5.51 -20.70
N VAL A 12 30.32 5.42 -20.01
CA VAL A 12 28.98 5.59 -20.59
C VAL A 12 28.08 6.38 -19.65
N THR A 13 27.16 7.16 -20.24
CA THR A 13 26.11 7.88 -19.50
C THR A 13 24.80 7.09 -19.57
N GLY A 14 24.08 7.04 -18.45
CA GLY A 14 22.77 6.39 -18.35
C GLY A 14 22.72 4.90 -18.76
N PRO A 15 23.72 4.05 -18.46
CA PRO A 15 23.60 2.62 -18.74
C PRO A 15 22.55 1.96 -17.83
N GLY A 16 21.99 0.85 -18.30
CA GLY A 16 21.35 -0.12 -17.42
C GLY A 16 22.39 -0.88 -16.61
N SER A 17 22.01 -1.35 -15.43
CA SER A 17 22.87 -2.23 -14.63
C SER A 17 22.05 -3.24 -13.84
N ALA A 18 22.66 -4.39 -13.56
CA ALA A 18 22.09 -5.42 -12.69
C ALA A 18 23.21 -6.33 -12.14
N VAL A 19 22.96 -6.97 -11.00
CA VAL A 19 23.83 -8.04 -10.49
C VAL A 19 23.29 -9.37 -11.01
N TYR A 20 24.15 -10.19 -11.60
CA TYR A 20 23.77 -11.49 -12.16
C TYR A 20 24.94 -12.45 -12.01
N GLN A 21 24.69 -13.63 -11.44
CA GLN A 21 25.70 -14.67 -11.18
C GLN A 21 26.91 -14.11 -10.39
N GLY A 22 26.61 -13.29 -9.37
CA GLY A 22 27.62 -12.68 -8.51
C GLY A 22 28.51 -11.61 -9.17
N LYS A 23 28.20 -11.17 -10.39
CA LYS A 23 28.93 -10.13 -11.12
C LYS A 23 28.04 -8.93 -11.40
N LEU A 24 28.64 -7.74 -11.50
CA LEU A 24 27.94 -6.52 -11.91
C LEU A 24 27.96 -6.41 -13.43
N TYR A 25 26.79 -6.38 -14.04
CA TYR A 25 26.62 -6.14 -15.47
C TYR A 25 26.23 -4.67 -15.67
N LEU A 26 26.92 -4.01 -16.59
CA LEU A 26 26.65 -2.65 -17.05
C LEU A 26 26.41 -2.71 -18.56
N PHE A 27 25.24 -2.29 -19.03
CA PHE A 27 24.84 -2.50 -20.42
C PHE A 27 24.17 -1.28 -21.05
N GLY A 28 24.42 -1.10 -22.33
CA GLY A 28 24.00 0.08 -23.09
C GLY A 28 24.69 1.36 -22.61
N GLY A 29 23.91 2.41 -22.44
CA GLY A 29 24.37 3.76 -22.18
C GLY A 29 24.99 4.43 -23.40
N GLY A 30 25.58 5.59 -23.17
CA GLY A 30 26.34 6.34 -24.17
C GLY A 30 25.69 7.67 -24.54
N PHE A 31 26.51 8.70 -24.61
CA PHE A 31 26.10 10.06 -24.98
C PHE A 31 27.26 10.75 -25.71
N PRO A 32 27.02 11.46 -26.83
CA PRO A 32 25.73 11.66 -27.51
C PRO A 32 25.27 10.44 -28.33
N THR A 33 26.13 9.44 -28.50
CA THR A 33 25.83 8.20 -29.23
C THR A 33 25.56 7.07 -28.25
N THR A 34 24.40 6.44 -28.37
CA THR A 34 24.02 5.25 -27.62
C THR A 34 24.77 4.02 -28.12
N LEU A 35 25.07 3.09 -27.21
CA LEU A 35 25.84 1.88 -27.47
C LEU A 35 25.03 0.64 -27.12
N THR A 36 25.45 -0.51 -27.67
CA THR A 36 24.92 -1.85 -27.32
C THR A 36 25.81 -2.61 -26.35
N ILE A 37 26.90 -2.01 -25.88
CA ILE A 37 27.95 -2.73 -25.16
C ILE A 37 27.46 -3.29 -23.82
N THR A 38 28.01 -4.44 -23.43
CA THR A 38 27.92 -4.96 -22.06
C THR A 38 29.31 -5.07 -21.46
N GLN A 39 29.48 -4.56 -20.25
CA GLN A 39 30.72 -4.58 -19.47
C GLN A 39 30.43 -5.27 -18.14
N ILE A 40 31.26 -6.24 -17.77
CA ILE A 40 31.02 -7.12 -16.62
C ILE A 40 32.15 -6.91 -15.63
N PHE A 41 31.83 -6.52 -14.40
CA PHE A 41 32.77 -6.46 -13.30
C PHE A 41 32.68 -7.73 -12.45
N ASP A 42 33.82 -8.41 -12.34
CA ASP A 42 34.00 -9.54 -11.45
C ASP A 42 34.63 -9.06 -10.13
N PRO A 43 33.89 -9.10 -9.00
CA PRO A 43 34.42 -8.63 -7.73
C PRO A 43 35.49 -9.55 -7.13
N VAL A 44 35.55 -10.83 -7.54
CA VAL A 44 36.57 -11.79 -7.08
C VAL A 44 37.90 -11.53 -7.79
N ALA A 45 37.85 -11.36 -9.12
CA ALA A 45 39.04 -11.01 -9.91
C ALA A 45 39.41 -9.52 -9.79
N ASN A 46 38.50 -8.69 -9.26
CA ASN A 46 38.61 -7.24 -9.22
C ASN A 46 38.98 -6.66 -10.60
N SER A 47 38.24 -7.07 -11.64
CA SER A 47 38.54 -6.72 -13.03
C SER A 47 37.27 -6.63 -13.88
N TRP A 48 37.35 -5.86 -14.96
CA TRP A 48 36.29 -5.76 -15.96
C TRP A 48 36.58 -6.62 -17.19
N SER A 49 35.54 -7.20 -17.78
CA SER A 49 35.58 -7.88 -19.07
C SER A 49 34.42 -7.43 -19.97
N SER A 50 34.49 -7.74 -21.27
CA SER A 50 33.35 -7.59 -22.17
C SER A 50 32.31 -8.68 -21.96
N GLY A 51 31.05 -8.35 -22.23
CA GLY A 51 29.92 -9.28 -22.27
C GLY A 51 29.23 -9.29 -23.63
N PRO A 52 28.13 -10.06 -23.77
CA PRO A 52 27.32 -10.07 -24.98
C PRO A 52 26.66 -8.70 -25.21
N ASN A 53 26.68 -8.19 -26.44
CA ASN A 53 26.04 -6.92 -26.76
C ASN A 53 24.51 -7.05 -26.78
N MET A 54 23.82 -5.99 -26.38
CA MET A 54 22.39 -5.81 -26.58
C MET A 54 22.05 -5.75 -28.07
N ASN A 55 20.80 -6.04 -28.44
CA ASN A 55 20.33 -5.91 -29.82
C ASN A 55 19.99 -4.46 -30.17
N VAL A 56 19.55 -3.68 -29.18
CA VAL A 56 19.18 -2.27 -29.38
C VAL A 56 20.07 -1.38 -28.50
N ASN A 57 20.74 -0.42 -29.14
CA ASN A 57 21.54 0.60 -28.46
C ASN A 57 20.62 1.55 -27.71
N ARG A 58 20.83 1.74 -26.40
CA ARG A 58 19.99 2.68 -25.62
C ARG A 58 20.63 3.18 -24.35
N LEU A 59 20.14 4.29 -23.81
CA LEU A 59 20.50 4.84 -22.48
C LEU A 59 19.25 5.22 -21.66
N TRP A 60 19.45 5.64 -20.41
CA TRP A 60 18.42 6.08 -19.46
C TRP A 60 17.36 5.02 -19.15
N PHE A 61 17.80 3.82 -18.78
CA PHE A 61 16.96 2.72 -18.32
C PHE A 61 17.66 1.99 -17.17
N TYR A 62 16.91 1.17 -16.44
CA TYR A 62 17.43 0.32 -15.37
C TYR A 62 17.23 -1.15 -15.75
N GLY A 63 18.01 -2.05 -15.17
CA GLY A 63 17.81 -3.49 -15.32
C GLY A 63 17.16 -4.11 -14.08
N GLY A 64 16.43 -5.19 -14.26
CA GLY A 64 16.00 -6.08 -13.18
C GLY A 64 16.60 -7.47 -13.39
N ASN A 65 17.38 -7.98 -12.44
CA ASN A 65 17.82 -9.37 -12.45
C ASN A 65 16.74 -10.27 -11.85
N ILE A 66 16.57 -11.47 -12.41
CA ILE A 66 15.70 -12.52 -11.89
C ILE A 66 16.61 -13.56 -11.26
N ASP A 67 16.87 -13.40 -9.96
CA ASP A 67 17.91 -14.13 -9.22
C ASP A 67 19.22 -14.19 -10.03
N ASP A 68 19.80 -15.39 -10.17
CA ASP A 68 20.97 -15.70 -10.98
C ASP A 68 20.61 -16.37 -12.32
N THR A 69 19.36 -16.18 -12.80
CA THR A 69 18.86 -16.84 -14.04
C THR A 69 18.80 -15.95 -15.27
N SER A 70 18.47 -14.66 -15.13
CA SER A 70 18.47 -13.72 -16.25
C SER A 70 18.48 -12.24 -15.82
N ILE A 71 18.71 -11.35 -16.78
CA ILE A 71 18.54 -9.90 -16.64
C ILE A 71 17.45 -9.43 -17.61
N VAL A 72 16.54 -8.56 -17.18
CA VAL A 72 15.55 -7.86 -18.02
C VAL A 72 15.92 -6.39 -18.10
N ALA A 73 15.83 -5.82 -19.31
CA ALA A 73 16.20 -4.45 -19.62
C ALA A 73 15.05 -3.72 -20.33
N PRO A 74 14.09 -3.12 -19.61
CA PRO A 74 12.94 -2.45 -20.19
C PRO A 74 13.19 -0.98 -20.53
N GLY A 75 12.64 -0.55 -21.67
CA GLY A 75 12.60 0.85 -22.09
C GLY A 75 13.98 1.46 -22.32
N GLY A 76 14.05 2.78 -22.18
CA GLY A 76 15.21 3.62 -22.43
C GLY A 76 15.02 4.51 -23.66
N ASP A 77 16.12 5.10 -24.09
CA ASP A 77 16.20 5.97 -25.26
C ASP A 77 17.18 5.38 -26.26
N GLN A 78 16.72 5.07 -27.47
CA GLN A 78 17.63 4.69 -28.55
C GLN A 78 18.38 5.90 -29.12
N THR A 79 17.68 7.04 -29.22
CA THR A 79 18.26 8.34 -29.52
C THR A 79 18.05 9.23 -28.30
N PRO A 80 19.08 9.91 -27.77
CA PRO A 80 18.91 10.78 -26.60
C PRO A 80 17.78 11.80 -26.82
N GLY A 81 16.73 11.72 -26.03
CA GLY A 81 15.55 12.57 -26.13
C GLY A 81 14.30 11.82 -26.59
N ILE A 82 14.46 10.63 -27.16
CA ILE A 82 13.41 9.85 -27.80
C ILE A 82 13.25 8.50 -27.08
N PRO A 83 12.24 8.37 -26.20
CA PRO A 83 11.98 7.12 -25.48
C PRO A 83 11.42 6.04 -26.40
N ILE A 84 11.78 4.80 -26.09
CA ILE A 84 11.33 3.58 -26.79
C ILE A 84 10.71 2.60 -25.77
N ASN A 85 10.05 1.58 -26.28
CA ASN A 85 9.39 0.54 -25.48
C ASN A 85 10.06 -0.83 -25.59
N ASP A 86 11.24 -0.93 -26.20
CA ASP A 86 11.96 -2.19 -26.29
C ASP A 86 12.20 -2.81 -24.92
N ASN A 87 12.20 -4.12 -24.91
CA ASN A 87 12.57 -4.91 -23.76
C ASN A 87 13.49 -6.03 -24.24
N GLU A 88 14.59 -6.23 -23.54
CA GLU A 88 15.50 -7.33 -23.83
C GLU A 88 15.77 -8.15 -22.58
N GLN A 89 16.07 -9.44 -22.78
CA GLN A 89 16.42 -10.35 -21.70
C GLN A 89 17.74 -11.07 -22.00
N LEU A 90 18.62 -11.14 -21.01
CA LEU A 90 19.88 -11.88 -21.06
C LEU A 90 19.74 -13.24 -20.37
N THR A 91 19.96 -14.33 -21.12
CA THR A 91 20.09 -15.72 -20.62
C THR A 91 21.35 -16.40 -21.17
N GLY A 92 22.41 -15.62 -21.37
CA GLY A 92 23.64 -15.99 -22.09
C GLY A 92 23.90 -15.06 -23.27
N THR A 93 22.87 -14.81 -24.09
CA THR A 93 22.84 -13.73 -25.09
C THR A 93 21.60 -12.86 -24.87
N TRP A 94 21.67 -11.60 -25.29
CA TRP A 94 20.51 -10.73 -25.29
C TRP A 94 19.53 -11.15 -26.38
N ALA A 95 18.24 -11.16 -26.05
CA ALA A 95 17.17 -11.38 -27.00
C ALA A 95 16.09 -10.30 -26.82
N ILE A 96 15.54 -9.83 -27.94
CA ILE A 96 14.37 -8.96 -27.96
C ILE A 96 13.17 -9.75 -27.43
N LYS A 97 12.42 -9.12 -26.53
CA LYS A 97 11.26 -9.69 -25.83
C LYS A 97 10.02 -8.85 -26.09
N ALA A 98 8.88 -9.29 -25.52
CA ALA A 98 7.65 -8.50 -25.58
C ALA A 98 7.96 -7.08 -25.09
N PRO A 99 7.56 -6.05 -25.84
CA PRO A 99 7.88 -4.67 -25.51
C PRO A 99 7.07 -4.21 -24.29
N VAL A 100 7.57 -3.19 -23.61
CA VAL A 100 6.78 -2.46 -22.61
C VAL A 100 5.50 -1.93 -23.30
N PRO A 101 4.33 -1.95 -22.66
CA PRO A 101 3.07 -1.48 -23.28
C PRO A 101 3.06 -0.01 -23.72
N TYR A 102 4.07 0.77 -23.34
CA TYR A 102 4.26 2.17 -23.68
C TYR A 102 5.77 2.49 -23.75
N ASN A 103 6.14 3.58 -24.44
CA ASN A 103 7.53 4.07 -24.46
C ASN A 103 7.93 4.51 -23.06
N ALA A 104 9.10 4.12 -22.58
CA ALA A 104 9.47 4.40 -21.21
C ALA A 104 10.95 4.75 -21.09
N ARG A 105 11.27 6.04 -20.95
CA ARG A 105 12.57 6.44 -20.40
C ARG A 105 12.57 6.28 -18.90
N GLY A 106 13.58 5.61 -18.37
CA GLY A 106 13.82 5.47 -16.94
C GLY A 106 12.69 4.79 -16.16
N PRO A 107 12.03 3.72 -16.67
CA PRO A 107 11.10 2.96 -15.86
C PRO A 107 11.86 2.29 -14.72
N PHE A 108 11.27 2.22 -13.53
CA PHE A 108 11.83 1.37 -12.48
C PHE A 108 11.71 -0.09 -12.90
N ALA A 109 12.63 -0.94 -12.45
CA ALA A 109 12.58 -2.38 -12.63
C ALA A 109 13.11 -3.07 -11.38
N VAL A 110 12.39 -4.07 -10.86
CA VAL A 110 12.78 -4.84 -9.68
C VAL A 110 12.19 -6.25 -9.75
N SER A 111 12.85 -7.27 -9.20
CA SER A 111 12.37 -8.66 -9.24
C SER A 111 12.13 -9.25 -7.86
N ASP A 112 11.18 -10.17 -7.77
CA ASP A 112 10.97 -11.06 -6.61
C ASP A 112 11.66 -12.44 -6.77
N GLY A 113 12.52 -12.59 -7.79
CA GLY A 113 13.16 -13.85 -8.17
C GLY A 113 12.36 -14.70 -9.16
N THR A 114 11.09 -14.36 -9.40
CA THR A 114 10.23 -15.05 -10.39
C THR A 114 9.79 -14.11 -11.51
N PHE A 115 9.29 -12.94 -11.15
CA PHE A 115 8.77 -11.90 -12.04
C PHE A 115 9.61 -10.63 -11.95
N VAL A 116 9.49 -9.76 -12.95
CA VAL A 116 10.04 -8.40 -12.89
C VAL A 116 8.88 -7.40 -12.84
N TYR A 117 8.87 -6.56 -11.82
CA TYR A 117 7.93 -5.46 -11.66
C TYR A 117 8.55 -4.20 -12.28
N ILE A 118 7.85 -3.66 -13.27
CA ILE A 118 8.30 -2.56 -14.12
C ILE A 118 7.22 -1.48 -14.10
N GLY A 119 7.61 -0.21 -14.04
CA GLY A 119 6.61 0.86 -14.04
C GLY A 119 7.19 2.25 -14.04
N GLY A 120 6.31 3.23 -13.99
CA GLY A 120 6.67 4.63 -14.18
C GLY A 120 7.33 4.87 -15.55
N GLY A 121 8.30 5.77 -15.58
CA GLY A 121 9.00 6.19 -16.80
C GLY A 121 8.27 7.31 -17.54
N TYR A 122 8.96 7.89 -18.52
CA TYR A 122 8.47 8.98 -19.36
C TYR A 122 8.35 8.55 -20.82
N ASP A 123 7.18 8.74 -21.42
CA ASP A 123 6.88 8.30 -22.80
C ASP A 123 7.17 9.36 -23.89
N GLY A 124 7.66 10.53 -23.50
CA GLY A 124 7.83 11.70 -24.38
C GLY A 124 6.78 12.79 -24.16
N SER A 125 5.76 12.51 -23.35
CA SER A 125 4.68 13.43 -22.99
C SER A 125 4.28 13.33 -21.52
N THR A 126 4.12 12.10 -21.01
CA THR A 126 3.54 11.76 -19.72
C THR A 126 4.55 11.01 -18.87
N VAL A 127 4.61 11.35 -17.58
CA VAL A 127 5.28 10.50 -16.58
C VAL A 127 4.24 9.52 -16.05
N HIS A 128 4.51 8.23 -16.22
CA HIS A 128 3.55 7.18 -15.92
C HIS A 128 3.47 6.85 -14.43
N THR A 129 2.31 6.32 -14.04
CA THR A 129 2.07 5.69 -12.73
C THR A 129 1.86 4.18 -12.88
N ASP A 130 1.87 3.64 -14.10
CA ASP A 130 1.68 2.23 -14.39
C ASP A 130 2.62 1.36 -13.57
N THR A 131 2.09 0.25 -13.07
CA THR A 131 2.86 -0.85 -12.48
C THR A 131 2.50 -2.12 -13.24
N LEU A 132 3.52 -2.78 -13.76
CA LEU A 132 3.41 -3.95 -14.62
C LEU A 132 4.20 -5.09 -14.01
N ARG A 133 3.69 -6.32 -14.11
CA ARG A 133 4.45 -7.53 -13.84
C ARG A 133 4.81 -8.21 -15.15
N TYR A 134 6.09 -8.30 -15.45
CA TYR A 134 6.64 -9.04 -16.57
C TYR A 134 6.93 -10.49 -16.17
N ASP A 135 6.39 -11.42 -16.94
CA ASP A 135 6.72 -12.84 -16.87
C ASP A 135 7.82 -13.18 -17.89
N PRO A 136 9.04 -13.54 -17.44
CA PRO A 136 10.16 -13.84 -18.32
C PRO A 136 10.01 -15.16 -19.10
N VAL A 137 9.19 -16.09 -18.60
CA VAL A 137 8.94 -17.39 -19.22
C VAL A 137 7.81 -17.26 -20.23
N ALA A 138 6.70 -16.65 -19.84
CA ALA A 138 5.57 -16.41 -20.74
C ALA A 138 5.84 -15.27 -21.74
N ASN A 139 6.87 -14.47 -21.50
CA ASN A 139 7.22 -13.29 -22.30
C ASN A 139 6.03 -12.34 -22.46
N SER A 140 5.42 -11.94 -21.34
CA SER A 140 4.22 -11.09 -21.36
C SER A 140 4.15 -10.18 -20.14
N TYR A 141 3.45 -9.05 -20.30
CA TYR A 141 3.17 -8.12 -19.21
C TYR A 141 1.74 -8.30 -18.71
N THR A 142 1.58 -8.28 -17.39
CA THR A 142 0.29 -8.18 -16.71
C THR A 142 0.22 -6.81 -16.02
N PRO A 143 -0.76 -5.94 -16.36
CA PRO A 143 -0.99 -4.72 -15.60
C PRO A 143 -1.40 -5.03 -14.16
N LEU A 144 -0.82 -4.29 -13.21
CA LEU A 144 -1.19 -4.31 -11.79
C LEU A 144 -1.86 -2.98 -11.41
N ALA A 145 -2.22 -2.83 -10.13
CA ALA A 145 -2.66 -1.55 -9.59
C ALA A 145 -1.55 -0.49 -9.79
N PRO A 146 -1.86 0.70 -10.31
CA PRO A 146 -0.87 1.74 -10.53
C PRO A 146 -0.31 2.28 -9.21
N ALA A 147 0.88 2.87 -9.27
CA ALA A 147 1.43 3.66 -8.18
C ALA A 147 0.54 4.88 -7.89
N PRO A 148 0.46 5.34 -6.63
CA PRO A 148 -0.34 6.51 -6.27
C PRO A 148 0.23 7.82 -6.82
N ASP A 149 1.52 7.82 -7.20
CA ASP A 149 2.27 8.94 -7.73
C ASP A 149 3.14 8.53 -8.93
N ALA A 150 3.59 9.52 -9.70
CA ALA A 150 4.33 9.32 -10.94
C ALA A 150 5.84 9.24 -10.70
N HIS A 151 6.52 8.32 -11.39
CA HIS A 151 7.95 8.06 -11.19
C HIS A 151 8.73 8.21 -12.50
N TYR A 152 9.81 8.98 -12.50
CA TYR A 152 10.69 9.19 -13.67
C TYR A 152 12.16 9.06 -13.26
N LEU A 153 12.96 8.33 -14.05
CA LEU A 153 14.37 8.02 -13.73
C LEU A 153 14.51 7.53 -12.28
N SER A 154 13.61 6.63 -11.89
CA SER A 154 13.48 6.15 -10.51
C SER A 154 13.92 4.69 -10.41
N GLN A 155 14.51 4.32 -9.28
CA GLN A 155 14.84 2.94 -8.94
C GLN A 155 13.82 2.39 -7.95
N ALA A 156 13.59 1.08 -8.01
CA ALA A 156 12.75 0.36 -7.07
C ALA A 156 13.58 -0.69 -6.34
N VAL A 157 13.19 -0.97 -5.10
CA VAL A 157 13.71 -2.10 -4.32
C VAL A 157 12.53 -2.92 -3.84
N ILE A 158 12.67 -4.24 -3.87
CA ILE A 158 11.72 -5.12 -3.22
C ILE A 158 12.23 -5.37 -1.82
N VAL A 159 11.37 -5.14 -0.84
CA VAL A 159 11.67 -5.49 0.54
C VAL A 159 10.78 -6.66 0.86
N ASN A 160 11.38 -7.84 0.95
CA ASN A 160 10.74 -8.99 1.57
C ASN A 160 10.68 -8.70 3.07
N ILE A 161 9.71 -7.87 3.45
CA ILE A 161 9.23 -7.81 4.81
C ILE A 161 8.57 -9.17 4.96
N PRO A 162 9.13 -10.15 5.72
CA PRO A 162 8.34 -11.31 6.08
C PRO A 162 7.08 -10.69 6.64
N CYS A 163 5.94 -10.98 6.02
CA CYS A 163 4.68 -10.58 6.60
C CYS A 163 4.78 -11.13 8.02
N GLY A 164 4.98 -10.24 9.02
CA GLY A 164 4.89 -10.66 10.40
C GLY A 164 3.57 -11.39 10.43
N THR A 165 3.62 -12.69 10.73
CA THR A 165 2.50 -13.64 10.63
C THR A 165 1.26 -12.83 10.87
N PRO A 166 0.43 -12.55 9.83
CA PRO A 166 -0.38 -11.33 9.74
C PRO A 166 -0.86 -11.05 11.15
N THR A 167 -0.26 -10.06 11.83
CA THR A 167 -0.71 -9.72 13.19
C THR A 167 -2.18 -9.50 12.92
N PRO A 168 -3.08 -10.37 13.42
CA PRO A 168 -4.41 -10.48 12.87
C PRO A 168 -4.91 -9.05 12.85
N THR A 169 -5.20 -8.53 11.64
CA THR A 169 -5.93 -7.25 11.50
C THR A 169 -6.92 -7.30 12.63
N PRO A 170 -6.90 -6.39 13.64
CA PRO A 170 -7.75 -6.56 14.81
C PRO A 170 -9.12 -6.82 14.22
N THR A 171 -9.53 -8.10 14.31
CA THR A 171 -10.84 -8.52 13.86
C THR A 171 -11.68 -7.57 14.65
N ALA A 172 -12.43 -6.67 13.97
CA ALA A 172 -13.19 -5.64 14.64
C ALA A 172 -13.75 -6.31 15.87
N THR A 173 -13.17 -6.00 17.04
CA THR A 173 -13.50 -6.77 18.23
C THR A 173 -14.97 -6.54 18.30
N PRO A 174 -15.83 -7.59 18.25
CA PRO A 174 -17.26 -7.37 18.25
C PRO A 174 -17.46 -6.41 19.40
N THR A 175 -17.86 -5.16 19.08
CA THR A 175 -17.95 -4.10 20.08
C THR A 175 -18.72 -4.77 21.21
N PRO A 176 -18.13 -4.94 22.41
CA PRO A 176 -18.75 -5.70 23.49
C PRO A 176 -20.19 -5.19 23.55
N PRO A 177 -21.22 -6.06 23.49
CA PRO A 177 -22.58 -5.66 23.17
C PRO A 177 -22.92 -4.42 23.98
N GLN A 178 -22.86 -3.26 23.30
CA GLN A 178 -22.96 -1.99 24.00
C GLN A 178 -24.39 -1.92 24.48
N ILE A 179 -24.60 -1.53 25.74
CA ILE A 179 -25.96 -1.33 26.22
C ILE A 179 -26.62 -0.33 25.26
N VAL A 180 -27.66 -0.75 24.55
CA VAL A 180 -28.37 0.14 23.62
C VAL A 180 -29.58 0.69 24.35
N LEU A 181 -29.62 1.99 24.58
CA LEU A 181 -30.72 2.69 25.24
C LEU A 181 -31.59 3.42 24.22
N THR A 182 -32.91 3.29 24.41
CA THR A 182 -33.94 4.06 23.71
C THR A 182 -34.91 4.66 24.73
N ALA A 183 -35.53 5.78 24.39
CA ALA A 183 -36.54 6.43 25.22
C ALA A 183 -37.79 6.76 24.39
N SER A 184 -38.96 6.67 25.02
CA SER A 184 -40.23 7.11 24.43
C SER A 184 -40.99 7.97 25.43
N GLU A 185 -41.55 9.07 24.93
CA GLU A 185 -42.30 10.05 25.73
C GLU A 185 -43.81 9.80 25.60
N ARG A 186 -44.53 9.88 26.72
CA ARG A 186 -45.99 9.96 26.74
C ARG A 186 -46.41 11.17 27.59
N ARG A 187 -47.06 12.15 26.94
CA ARG A 187 -47.63 13.32 27.62
C ARG A 187 -48.90 12.88 28.36
N GLY A 188 -48.93 13.06 29.67
CA GLY A 188 -50.11 12.76 30.47
C GLY A 188 -51.23 13.76 30.16
N GLY A 189 -52.39 13.28 29.72
CA GLY A 189 -53.57 14.11 29.50
C GLY A 189 -54.04 14.76 30.80
N GLY A 190 -53.69 16.02 31.04
CA GLY A 190 -54.31 16.87 32.07
C GLY A 190 -53.45 17.29 33.27
N ARG A 191 -52.21 16.84 33.42
CA ARG A 191 -51.29 17.32 34.48
C ARG A 191 -49.90 17.41 33.87
N GLY A 192 -49.32 18.62 33.81
CA GLY A 192 -48.07 18.99 33.13
C GLY A 192 -46.86 18.11 33.47
N THR A 193 -46.90 16.85 33.04
CA THR A 193 -45.98 15.78 33.33
C THR A 193 -45.76 14.95 32.07
N VAL A 194 -44.53 14.51 31.87
CA VAL A 194 -44.14 13.64 30.75
C VAL A 194 -43.63 12.35 31.35
N GLN A 195 -44.26 11.23 31.00
CA GLN A 195 -43.73 9.91 31.32
C GLN A 195 -42.71 9.53 30.25
N VAL A 196 -41.52 9.15 30.70
CA VAL A 196 -40.42 8.72 29.83
C VAL A 196 -40.19 7.24 30.09
N ARG A 197 -40.51 6.39 29.11
CA ARG A 197 -40.18 4.97 29.16
C ARG A 197 -38.82 4.75 28.51
N LEU A 198 -37.84 4.40 29.33
CA LEU A 198 -36.53 3.92 28.92
C LEU A 198 -36.62 2.41 28.61
N SER A 199 -35.99 1.99 27.54
CA SER A 199 -35.84 0.57 27.18
C SER A 199 -34.41 0.31 26.73
N TRP A 200 -33.78 -0.74 27.25
CA TRP A 200 -32.41 -1.09 26.90
C TRP A 200 -32.22 -2.58 26.62
N THR A 201 -31.18 -2.87 25.85
CA THR A 201 -30.69 -4.23 25.57
C THR A 201 -29.17 -4.28 25.78
N GLY A 202 -28.58 -5.46 25.95
CA GLY A 202 -27.12 -5.63 26.05
C GLY A 202 -26.52 -5.50 27.46
N ALA A 203 -27.31 -5.20 28.49
CA ALA A 203 -26.85 -5.24 29.89
C ALA A 203 -26.89 -6.69 30.42
N ASN A 204 -25.80 -7.15 31.03
CA ASN A 204 -25.60 -8.51 31.55
C ASN A 204 -25.61 -8.56 33.09
N SER A 205 -25.40 -7.43 33.76
CA SER A 205 -25.51 -7.33 35.22
C SER A 205 -26.96 -7.57 35.71
N PRO A 206 -27.17 -8.12 36.93
CA PRO A 206 -28.50 -8.33 37.49
C PRO A 206 -29.20 -7.01 37.84
N ARG A 207 -28.45 -5.92 37.95
CA ARG A 207 -28.95 -4.58 38.27
C ARG A 207 -28.26 -3.52 37.43
N VAL A 208 -29.03 -2.51 37.02
CA VAL A 208 -28.54 -1.35 36.28
C VAL A 208 -28.79 -0.06 37.04
N ASP A 209 -27.91 0.91 36.81
CA ASP A 209 -28.00 2.28 37.32
C ASP A 209 -28.57 3.18 36.24
N ILE A 210 -29.64 3.90 36.57
CA ILE A 210 -30.31 4.85 35.68
C ILE A 210 -29.80 6.25 36.02
N TYR A 211 -29.21 6.92 35.04
CA TYR A 211 -28.72 8.29 35.14
C TYR A 211 -29.63 9.24 34.38
N ARG A 212 -29.83 10.43 34.93
CA ARG A 212 -30.50 11.56 34.29
C ARG A 212 -29.68 12.82 34.55
N ASN A 213 -29.27 13.49 33.47
CA ASN A 213 -28.40 14.69 33.49
C ASN A 213 -27.08 14.47 34.23
N GLY A 214 -26.54 13.25 34.18
CA GLY A 214 -25.30 12.88 34.87
C GLY A 214 -25.48 12.36 36.29
N ASP A 215 -26.62 12.59 36.93
CA ASP A 215 -26.93 12.11 38.28
C ASP A 215 -27.61 10.74 38.23
N GLN A 216 -27.20 9.83 39.11
CA GLN A 216 -27.89 8.55 39.29
C GLN A 216 -29.24 8.78 39.98
N ILE A 217 -30.33 8.49 39.28
CA ILE A 217 -31.70 8.65 39.82
C ILE A 217 -32.28 7.35 40.38
N ALA A 218 -31.77 6.19 39.96
CA ALA A 218 -32.23 4.89 40.45
C ALA A 218 -31.18 3.78 40.23
N ARG A 219 -31.29 2.71 41.02
CA ARG A 219 -30.68 1.41 40.78
C ARG A 219 -31.79 0.37 40.77
N VAL A 220 -31.97 -0.34 39.66
CA VAL A 220 -33.11 -1.24 39.43
C VAL A 220 -32.65 -2.61 38.97
N ASP A 221 -33.50 -3.63 39.17
CA ASP A 221 -33.24 -4.94 38.57
C ASP A 221 -33.27 -4.84 37.03
N ASN A 222 -32.39 -5.58 36.37
CA ASN A 222 -32.21 -5.51 34.93
C ASN A 222 -33.36 -6.22 34.19
N THR A 223 -34.49 -5.53 34.08
CA THR A 223 -35.71 -6.00 33.38
C THR A 223 -35.80 -5.46 31.94
N GLY A 224 -34.79 -4.69 31.50
CA GLY A 224 -34.74 -4.07 30.18
C GLY A 224 -35.59 -2.79 30.02
N THR A 225 -36.26 -2.31 31.08
CA THR A 225 -37.09 -1.10 31.00
C THR A 225 -37.19 -0.35 32.34
N TYR A 226 -37.35 0.97 32.28
CA TYR A 226 -37.58 1.85 33.44
C TYR A 226 -38.49 3.01 33.01
N THR A 227 -39.40 3.44 33.88
CA THR A 227 -40.25 4.62 33.60
C THR A 227 -39.92 5.74 34.57
N ASP A 228 -39.56 6.90 34.03
CA ASP A 228 -39.38 8.15 34.77
C ASP A 228 -40.59 9.09 34.53
N VAL A 229 -40.83 9.99 35.48
CA VAL A 229 -41.88 11.02 35.39
C VAL A 229 -41.24 12.39 35.54
N LEU A 230 -41.27 13.17 34.46
CA LEU A 230 -40.76 14.53 34.41
C LEU A 230 -41.87 15.52 34.73
N THR A 231 -41.62 16.44 35.66
CA THR A 231 -42.58 17.46 36.12
C THR A 231 -42.16 18.89 35.80
N ALA A 232 -40.93 19.10 35.35
CA ALA A 232 -40.38 20.42 35.04
C ALA A 232 -40.02 20.56 33.56
N ARG A 233 -40.11 21.79 33.05
CA ARG A 233 -39.75 22.10 31.66
C ARG A 233 -38.24 21.99 31.48
N GLY A 234 -37.80 21.36 30.39
CA GLY A 234 -36.38 21.27 30.07
C GLY A 234 -36.07 20.07 29.18
N PHE A 235 -34.78 19.89 28.93
CA PHE A 235 -34.25 18.69 28.29
C PHE A 235 -33.61 17.79 29.34
N TYR A 236 -33.79 16.49 29.18
CA TYR A 236 -33.29 15.49 30.10
C TYR A 236 -32.52 14.44 29.31
N THR A 237 -31.24 14.27 29.64
CA THR A 237 -30.36 13.30 29.01
C THR A 237 -30.24 12.07 29.91
N TYR A 238 -30.54 10.90 29.37
CA TYR A 238 -30.52 9.62 30.08
C TYR A 238 -29.36 8.76 29.65
N LYS A 239 -28.84 7.97 30.60
CA LYS A 239 -27.84 6.93 30.39
C LYS A 239 -28.11 5.76 31.32
N VAL A 240 -27.89 4.54 30.86
CA VAL A 240 -28.02 3.32 31.68
C VAL A 240 -26.66 2.66 31.79
N CYS A 241 -26.21 2.34 33.00
CA CYS A 241 -24.95 1.65 33.24
C CYS A 241 -25.16 0.37 34.04
N GLU A 242 -24.26 -0.60 33.89
CA GLU A 242 -24.24 -1.75 34.80
C GLU A 242 -23.86 -1.30 36.21
N ALA A 243 -24.54 -1.83 37.23
CA ALA A 243 -24.27 -1.44 38.60
C ALA A 243 -22.83 -1.79 39.02
N HIS A 244 -22.11 -0.82 39.59
CA HIS A 244 -20.70 -0.93 40.02
C HIS A 244 -19.70 -1.17 38.86
N SER A 245 -20.05 -0.74 37.65
CA SER A 245 -19.21 -0.85 36.46
C SER A 245 -19.16 0.48 35.71
N HIS A 246 -18.14 0.63 34.86
CA HIS A 246 -18.03 1.73 33.90
C HIS A 246 -18.69 1.41 32.54
N ASN A 247 -19.34 0.26 32.41
CA ASN A 247 -20.04 -0.15 31.20
C ASN A 247 -21.41 0.55 31.12
N CYS A 248 -21.57 1.45 30.15
CA CYS A 248 -22.73 2.32 30.01
C CYS A 248 -23.27 2.35 28.58
N SER A 249 -24.54 2.72 28.44
CA SER A 249 -25.23 2.89 27.17
C SER A 249 -24.83 4.15 26.41
N ASN A 250 -25.30 4.28 25.16
CA ASN A 250 -25.46 5.58 24.53
C ASN A 250 -26.36 6.50 25.37
N GLU A 251 -26.23 7.81 25.19
CA GLU A 251 -27.10 8.80 25.81
C GLU A 251 -28.33 9.09 24.95
N VAL A 252 -29.49 9.33 25.58
CA VAL A 252 -30.73 9.71 24.90
C VAL A 252 -31.32 10.95 25.56
N THR A 253 -31.58 12.00 24.79
CA THR A 253 -32.19 13.23 25.28
C THR A 253 -33.68 13.29 24.91
N VAL A 254 -34.51 13.60 25.90
CA VAL A 254 -35.97 13.76 25.76
C VAL A 254 -36.40 15.13 26.28
N ARG A 255 -37.56 15.60 25.84
CA ARG A 255 -38.15 16.88 26.25
C ARG A 255 -39.16 16.67 27.37
N GLY A 256 -38.99 17.38 28.47
CA GLY A 256 -39.97 17.47 29.54
C GLY A 256 -41.25 18.23 29.15
N PRO A 257 -42.20 18.39 30.10
CA PRO A 257 -43.45 19.13 29.93
C PRO A 257 -43.37 20.41 29.09
#